data_AF-A0A2E5YJ94-F1
#
_entry.id   AF-A0A2E5YJ94-F1
#
_cell.length_a   1.000
_cell.length_b   1.000
_cell.length_c   1.000
_cell.angle_alpha   90.00
_cell.angle_beta   90.00
_cell.angle_gamma   90.00
#
_symmetry.space_group_name_H-M   'P 1'
#
loop_
_entity.id
_entity.type
_entity.pdbx_description
1 polymer ?
#
loop_
_entity_poly.entity_id
_entity_poly.type
_entity_poly.pdbx_seq_one_letter_code
_entity_poly.pdbx_strand_id
1 'polypeptide(L)'
;MPSGLVAFVKRDCPTCEVVAPVLVALAEGLAALPEPVGLTVYTQDDPAFPANVERVDDRDLSVSWHHEIEAVPTLIRVESGREVERVLGWHREEWEAISGVEGLGEGLPDFRPGCGSLSVDPAHAPQLAIRFSGSKLKARRVEVASLEDEQEAFFDRGFTDGLPIVPPTEARVLAMLEGTTRSPDEMVAIVPPDLAPCSVEKVAINAVMAGCKPEYLPIVLTAVEAACTDEFNIHGLLATTMSAGPVLVVNGPIRKRIGMNSGKNVFGQGNRANSTIGRALQLVIRNVGGGRPGEVDRATLGNPGKVGFCFAEDEEGSPWTPLSTSFGHEAGVDTVMLFPGEGPRTIVDQLAREPEPLVQAFAAAMKTMLTPKMVLAFDVILVVSPEHSRIFREAGWSREDLLAKLHEVTLMNGDDLVRGAGGIADGLPEAVRGQQIPKFKPGGIHIVHAGGGAGLFSAIIPGWANGELGSAALCREITS
;
A
#
# COMPACT_ATOMS: atom_id res chain seq x y z
N MET A 1 39.23 7.17 8.17
CA MET A 1 39.78 8.54 8.20
C MET A 1 41.30 8.50 8.34
N PRO A 2 42.04 9.47 7.77
CA PRO A 2 43.48 9.63 8.01
C PRO A 2 43.74 10.01 9.47
N SER A 3 44.89 9.60 10.03
CA SER A 3 45.31 10.04 11.37
C SER A 3 45.63 11.54 11.37
N GLY A 4 45.31 12.22 12.47
CA GLY A 4 45.42 13.67 12.63
C GLY A 4 44.07 14.31 12.94
N LEU A 5 43.88 15.56 12.53
CA LEU A 5 42.58 16.23 12.59
C LEU A 5 41.88 16.16 11.25
N VAL A 6 40.57 15.90 11.31
CA VAL A 6 39.71 15.82 10.14
C VAL A 6 38.54 16.77 10.33
N ALA A 7 38.38 17.72 9.42
CA ALA A 7 37.28 18.66 9.41
C ALA A 7 36.29 18.33 8.29
N PHE A 8 34.99 18.38 8.56
CA PHE A 8 33.92 18.29 7.57
C PHE A 8 33.20 19.63 7.47
N VAL A 9 33.09 20.18 6.27
CA VAL A 9 32.49 21.50 6.03
C VAL A 9 31.63 21.51 4.77
N LYS A 10 30.81 22.56 4.63
CA LYS A 10 30.06 22.85 3.41
C LYS A 10 29.94 24.36 3.21
N ARG A 11 30.00 24.84 1.97
CA ARG A 11 29.90 26.25 1.58
C ARG A 11 28.56 26.87 1.99
N ASP A 12 27.47 26.13 1.85
CA ASP A 12 26.11 26.60 2.18
C ASP A 12 25.85 26.72 3.71
N CYS A 13 26.82 26.40 4.56
CA CYS A 13 26.72 26.58 6.00
C CYS A 13 27.35 27.93 6.44
N PRO A 14 26.58 28.88 6.99
CA PRO A 14 27.11 30.16 7.45
C PRO A 14 28.20 30.03 8.51
N THR A 15 28.13 29.00 9.36
CA THR A 15 29.16 28.73 10.37
C THR A 15 30.44 28.19 9.73
N CYS A 16 30.34 27.37 8.67
CA CYS A 16 31.50 26.94 7.90
C CYS A 16 32.21 28.13 7.23
N GLU A 17 31.48 29.09 6.66
CA GLU A 17 32.08 30.29 6.08
C GLU A 17 32.86 31.10 7.12
N VAL A 18 32.34 31.19 8.35
CA VAL A 18 33.00 31.88 9.48
C VAL A 18 34.29 31.18 9.90
N VAL A 19 34.30 29.84 9.95
CA VAL A 19 35.50 29.08 10.36
C VAL A 19 36.47 28.78 9.23
N ALA A 20 36.16 29.13 7.97
CA ALA A 20 37.08 28.97 6.84
C ALA A 20 38.49 29.57 7.09
N PRO A 21 38.65 30.82 7.55
CA PRO A 21 39.97 31.35 7.93
C PRO A 21 40.57 30.65 9.16
N VAL A 22 39.74 30.11 10.07
CA VAL A 22 40.19 29.36 11.23
C VAL A 22 40.85 28.04 10.82
N LEU A 23 40.32 27.36 9.79
CA LEU A 23 40.92 26.13 9.27
C LEU A 23 42.32 26.36 8.68
N VAL A 24 42.58 27.55 8.12
CA VAL A 24 43.92 27.95 7.66
C VAL A 24 44.86 28.14 8.85
N ALA A 25 44.44 28.94 9.85
CA ALA A 25 45.22 29.16 11.07
C ALA A 25 45.47 27.86 11.84
N LEU A 26 44.49 26.95 11.86
CA LEU A 26 44.60 25.63 12.45
C LEU A 26 45.63 24.78 11.70
N ALA A 27 45.61 24.74 10.37
CA ALA A 27 46.60 24.03 9.59
C ALA A 27 48.04 24.53 9.86
N GLU A 28 48.22 25.85 9.93
CA GLU A 28 49.52 26.47 10.26
C GLU A 28 49.96 26.16 11.70
N GLY A 29 49.05 26.26 12.66
CA GLY A 29 49.31 25.97 14.07
C GLY A 29 49.68 24.51 14.30
N LEU A 30 48.97 23.57 13.66
CA LEU A 30 49.26 22.14 13.75
C LEU A 30 50.62 21.77 13.15
N ALA A 31 51.03 22.46 12.07
CA ALA A 31 52.35 22.30 11.47
C ALA A 31 53.49 22.84 12.36
N ALA A 32 53.18 23.79 13.26
CA ALA A 32 54.13 24.40 14.19
C ALA A 32 54.27 23.65 15.53
N LEU A 33 53.48 22.61 15.78
CA LEU A 33 53.58 21.79 17.00
C LEU A 33 54.89 20.99 17.05
N PRO A 34 55.40 20.64 18.26
CA PRO A 34 56.62 19.83 18.41
C PRO A 34 56.56 18.49 17.68
N GLU A 35 55.37 17.88 17.63
CA GLU A 35 55.03 16.76 16.77
C GLU A 35 53.94 17.24 15.79
N PRO A 36 54.28 17.52 14.52
CA PRO A 36 53.33 18.05 13.56
C PRO A 36 52.15 17.12 13.32
N VAL A 37 50.94 17.67 13.39
CA VAL A 37 49.69 16.94 13.15
C VAL A 37 49.10 17.39 11.81
N GLY A 38 48.65 16.45 10.98
CA GLY A 38 47.99 16.78 9.71
C GLY A 38 46.55 17.26 9.90
N LEU A 39 46.11 18.22 9.09
CA LEU A 39 44.69 18.59 8.94
C LEU A 39 44.19 18.08 7.58
N THR A 40 43.11 17.31 7.58
CA THR A 40 42.38 16.93 6.36
C THR A 40 41.01 17.60 6.39
N VAL A 41 40.65 18.34 5.33
CA VAL A 41 39.33 18.99 5.23
C VAL A 41 38.50 18.31 4.14
N TYR A 42 37.33 17.77 4.48
CA TYR A 42 36.34 17.27 3.53
C TYR A 42 35.25 18.33 3.28
N THR A 43 34.91 18.54 2.01
CA THR A 43 33.87 19.51 1.60
C THR A 43 32.71 18.84 0.87
N GLN A 44 31.47 19.14 1.28
CA GLN A 44 30.27 18.41 0.87
C GLN A 44 29.54 18.97 -0.36
N ASP A 45 29.79 20.22 -0.76
CA ASP A 45 28.98 20.92 -1.78
C ASP A 45 29.81 21.70 -2.82
N ASP A 46 30.90 22.33 -2.41
CA ASP A 46 31.78 23.13 -3.26
C ASP A 46 33.24 22.63 -3.14
N PRO A 47 33.83 22.05 -4.21
CA PRO A 47 35.20 21.52 -4.18
C PRO A 47 36.26 22.63 -4.10
N ALA A 48 35.88 23.90 -4.27
CA ALA A 48 36.76 25.05 -4.08
C ALA A 48 36.74 25.61 -2.65
N PHE A 49 35.86 25.12 -1.78
CA PHE A 49 35.71 25.57 -0.41
C PHE A 49 36.31 24.58 0.61
N PRO A 50 36.94 25.04 1.71
CA PRO A 50 37.38 26.41 1.95
C PRO A 50 38.62 26.77 1.11
N ALA A 51 38.75 28.04 0.73
CA ALA A 51 39.92 28.50 -0.01
C ALA A 51 41.17 28.53 0.89
N ASN A 52 42.36 28.32 0.30
CA ASN A 52 43.66 28.38 0.98
C ASN A 52 43.92 27.30 2.05
N VAL A 53 43.16 26.21 2.05
CA VAL A 53 43.48 24.99 2.80
C VAL A 53 43.35 23.77 1.88
N GLU A 54 44.19 22.77 2.09
CA GLU A 54 44.05 21.51 1.35
C GLU A 54 42.74 20.83 1.74
N ARG A 55 41.99 20.40 0.74
CA ARG A 55 40.64 19.85 0.88
C ARG A 55 40.39 18.71 -0.07
N VAL A 56 39.56 17.78 0.36
CA VAL A 56 39.11 16.59 -0.34
C VAL A 56 37.64 16.76 -0.71
N ASP A 57 37.31 16.52 -1.97
CA ASP A 57 35.94 16.56 -2.48
C ASP A 57 35.14 15.38 -1.94
N ASP A 58 34.08 15.68 -1.19
CA ASP A 58 33.11 14.71 -0.65
C ASP A 58 31.69 15.06 -1.11
N ARG A 59 31.51 15.63 -2.31
CA ARG A 59 30.18 15.88 -2.88
C ARG A 59 29.37 14.62 -3.15
N ASP A 60 30.04 13.48 -3.22
CA ASP A 60 29.40 12.18 -3.33
C ASP A 60 28.93 11.64 -1.97
N LEU A 61 29.27 12.36 -0.89
CA LEU A 61 28.92 12.17 0.51
C LEU A 61 29.35 10.81 1.07
N SER A 62 30.25 10.10 0.39
CA SER A 62 30.69 8.77 0.80
C SER A 62 31.42 8.81 2.14
N VAL A 63 32.30 9.79 2.34
CA VAL A 63 33.10 9.90 3.57
C VAL A 63 32.22 10.41 4.71
N SER A 64 31.42 11.45 4.46
CA SER A 64 30.46 11.99 5.43
C SER A 64 29.42 10.95 5.88
N TRP A 65 29.00 10.06 4.99
CA TRP A 65 28.07 8.97 5.31
C TRP A 65 28.71 7.89 6.20
N HIS A 66 29.85 7.31 5.78
CA HIS A 66 30.49 6.21 6.50
C HIS A 66 31.06 6.61 7.87
N HIS A 67 31.23 7.90 8.12
CA HIS A 67 31.70 8.43 9.41
C HIS A 67 30.60 9.13 10.22
N GLU A 68 29.33 8.94 9.83
CA GLU A 68 28.16 9.39 10.58
C GLU A 68 28.25 10.88 10.93
N ILE A 69 28.56 11.70 9.92
CA ILE A 69 28.66 13.16 10.09
C ILE A 69 27.25 13.74 10.09
N GLU A 70 26.79 14.18 11.26
CA GLU A 70 25.43 14.71 11.45
C GLU A 70 25.35 16.23 11.21
N ALA A 71 26.45 16.95 11.44
CA ALA A 71 26.51 18.40 11.34
C ALA A 71 27.83 18.88 10.72
N VAL A 72 27.84 20.14 10.29
CA VAL A 72 29.03 20.85 9.80
C VAL A 72 29.04 22.31 10.33
N PRO A 73 30.21 22.88 10.67
CA PRO A 73 31.51 22.24 10.66
C PRO A 73 31.59 21.17 11.75
N THR A 74 32.31 20.08 11.49
CA THR A 74 32.63 19.05 12.48
C THR A 74 34.14 18.84 12.45
N LEU A 75 34.78 18.81 13.63
CA LEU A 75 36.21 18.56 13.78
C LEU A 75 36.42 17.26 14.57
N ILE A 76 37.21 16.35 14.02
CA ILE A 76 37.43 15.01 14.56
C ILE A 76 38.92 14.77 14.74
N ARG A 77 39.32 14.32 15.93
CA ARG A 77 40.67 13.80 16.20
C ARG A 77 40.70 12.31 15.91
N VAL A 78 41.63 11.90 15.05
CA VAL A 78 41.78 10.52 14.58
C VAL A 78 43.17 10.00 14.92
N GLU A 79 43.23 8.89 15.66
CA GLU A 79 44.48 8.22 16.03
C GLU A 79 44.47 6.78 15.52
N SER A 80 45.53 6.38 14.82
CA SER A 80 45.63 5.04 14.22
C SER A 80 44.39 4.66 13.38
N GLY A 81 43.82 5.64 12.67
CA GLY A 81 42.62 5.47 11.83
C GLY A 81 41.29 5.36 12.58
N ARG A 82 41.26 5.55 13.91
CA ARG A 82 40.04 5.53 14.73
C ARG A 82 39.74 6.93 15.25
N GLU A 83 38.46 7.29 15.23
CA GLU A 83 37.97 8.49 15.90
C GLU A 83 38.17 8.37 17.42
N VAL A 84 38.77 9.40 18.01
CA VAL A 84 39.04 9.51 19.46
C VAL A 84 38.16 10.57 20.09
N GLU A 85 37.96 11.69 19.39
CA GLU A 85 37.21 12.84 19.88
C GLU A 85 36.56 13.58 18.71
N ARG A 86 35.39 14.19 18.96
CA ARG A 86 34.59 14.91 17.97
C ARG A 86 33.98 16.16 18.58
N VAL A 87 34.05 17.26 17.84
CA VAL A 87 33.41 18.54 18.17
C VAL A 87 32.48 18.94 17.02
N LEU A 88 31.26 19.39 17.37
CA LEU A 88 30.22 19.79 16.43
C LEU A 88 30.01 21.30 16.46
N GLY A 89 29.95 21.93 15.29
CA GLY A 89 29.87 23.38 15.17
C GLY A 89 31.19 24.07 15.50
N TRP A 90 31.12 25.38 15.73
CA TRP A 90 32.27 26.18 16.14
C TRP A 90 32.17 26.46 17.63
N HIS A 91 33.16 26.00 18.40
CA HIS A 91 33.36 26.41 19.79
C HIS A 91 34.87 26.59 20.01
N ARG A 92 35.32 27.82 20.26
CA ARG A 92 36.76 28.14 20.32
C ARG A 92 37.49 27.23 21.29
N GLU A 93 37.05 27.17 22.54
CA GLU A 93 37.72 26.38 23.59
C GLU A 93 37.74 24.88 23.25
N GLU A 94 36.70 24.35 22.59
CA GLU A 94 36.66 22.92 22.24
C GLU A 94 37.55 22.63 21.04
N TRP A 95 37.63 23.54 20.07
CA TRP A 95 38.54 23.44 18.92
C TRP A 95 40.00 23.59 19.34
N GLU A 96 40.31 24.48 20.28
CA GLU A 96 41.64 24.62 20.86
C GLU A 96 42.00 23.39 21.69
N ALA A 97 41.08 22.85 22.50
CA ALA A 97 41.30 21.63 23.27
C ALA A 97 41.52 20.39 22.39
N ILE A 98 40.63 20.15 21.41
CA ILE A 98 40.73 19.01 20.50
C ILE A 98 41.91 19.14 19.54
N SER A 99 42.50 20.32 19.35
CA SER A 99 43.66 20.50 18.45
C SER A 99 45.00 20.68 19.14
N GLY A 100 45.01 21.21 20.35
CA GLY A 100 46.23 21.68 21.02
C GLY A 100 46.81 22.97 20.43
N VAL A 101 46.06 23.66 19.56
CA VAL A 101 46.44 24.95 18.97
C VAL A 101 45.63 26.06 19.63
N GLU A 102 46.30 27.04 20.23
CA GLU A 102 45.67 28.19 20.89
C GLU A 102 45.55 29.40 19.96
N GLY A 103 44.66 30.34 20.30
CA GLY A 103 44.49 31.61 19.58
C GLY A 103 43.65 31.50 18.31
N LEU A 104 42.84 30.44 18.18
CA LEU A 104 42.06 30.18 16.98
C LEU A 104 40.88 31.14 16.86
N GLY A 105 40.71 31.80 15.72
CA GLY A 105 39.52 32.61 15.43
C GLY A 105 39.49 33.98 16.12
N GLU A 106 40.62 34.69 16.16
CA GLU A 106 40.70 36.06 16.66
C GLU A 106 39.60 36.95 16.02
N GLY A 107 38.83 37.67 16.86
CA GLY A 107 37.72 38.51 16.41
C GLY A 107 36.42 37.79 16.02
N LEU A 108 36.37 36.46 16.10
CA LEU A 108 35.14 35.67 15.93
C LEU A 108 34.40 35.47 17.27
N PRO A 109 33.06 35.25 17.27
CA PRO A 109 32.35 34.79 18.45
C PRO A 109 32.89 33.45 18.95
N ASP A 110 32.86 33.20 20.26
CA ASP A 110 33.41 31.97 20.85
C ASP A 110 32.59 30.72 20.51
N PHE A 111 31.31 30.88 20.16
CA PHE A 111 30.43 29.79 19.78
C PHE A 111 29.52 30.16 18.59
N ARG A 112 29.35 29.22 17.65
CA ARG A 112 28.27 29.22 16.67
C ARG A 112 27.80 27.79 16.38
N PRO A 113 26.47 27.54 16.36
CA PRO A 113 25.94 26.23 16.00
C PRO A 113 26.25 25.89 14.53
N GLY A 114 26.46 24.61 14.25
CA GLY A 114 26.58 24.10 12.88
C GLY A 114 25.23 23.99 12.16
N CYS A 115 25.29 23.63 10.89
CA CYS A 115 24.14 23.18 10.10
C CYS A 115 24.14 21.66 9.96
N GLY A 116 23.00 21.06 9.60
CA GLY A 116 22.95 19.63 9.26
C GLY A 116 23.87 19.30 8.10
N SER A 117 24.57 18.18 8.22
CA SER A 117 25.39 17.60 7.14
C SER A 117 24.51 17.22 5.95
N LEU A 118 25.03 17.36 4.73
CA LEU A 118 24.31 16.91 3.53
C LEU A 118 24.10 15.38 3.52
N SER A 119 24.92 14.61 4.24
CA SER A 119 24.75 13.15 4.35
C SER A 119 23.51 12.71 5.14
N VAL A 120 22.95 13.58 5.98
CA VAL A 120 21.72 13.33 6.76
C VAL A 120 20.55 14.19 6.29
N ASP A 121 20.72 14.94 5.21
CA ASP A 121 19.67 15.75 4.61
C ASP A 121 18.53 14.84 4.10
N PRO A 122 17.25 15.09 4.46
CA PRO A 122 16.11 14.30 3.99
C PRO A 122 16.02 14.14 2.46
N ALA A 123 16.57 15.08 1.68
CA ALA A 123 16.61 15.00 0.22
C ALA A 123 17.66 14.01 -0.30
N HIS A 124 18.73 13.75 0.46
CA HIS A 124 19.86 12.92 0.04
C HIS A 124 19.91 11.56 0.77
N ALA A 125 19.54 11.51 2.04
CA ALA A 125 19.67 10.34 2.90
C ALA A 125 19.11 9.03 2.30
N PRO A 126 17.94 9.01 1.62
CA PRO A 126 17.45 7.78 0.98
C PRO A 126 18.38 7.25 -0.12
N GLN A 127 18.94 8.15 -0.95
CA GLN A 127 19.86 7.75 -2.02
C GLN A 127 21.21 7.28 -1.48
N LEU A 128 21.68 7.89 -0.40
CA LEU A 128 22.93 7.51 0.26
C LEU A 128 22.80 6.17 0.97
N ALA A 129 21.67 5.90 1.63
CA ALA A 129 21.37 4.60 2.23
C ALA A 129 21.41 3.49 1.17
N ILE A 130 20.80 3.71 0.00
CA ILE A 130 20.86 2.78 -1.13
C ILE A 130 22.31 2.54 -1.59
N ARG A 131 23.04 3.64 -1.80
CA ARG A 131 24.37 3.62 -2.41
C ARG A 131 25.42 3.00 -1.49
N PHE A 132 25.32 3.23 -0.19
CA PHE A 132 26.41 2.94 0.75
C PHE A 132 26.07 1.89 1.81
N SER A 133 24.79 1.59 2.07
CA SER A 133 24.44 0.48 2.97
C SER A 133 24.35 -0.88 2.27
N GLY A 134 24.42 -0.90 0.93
CA GLY A 134 24.13 -2.08 0.13
C GLY A 134 22.63 -2.41 0.17
N SER A 135 22.01 -2.57 -0.99
CA SER A 135 20.57 -2.85 -1.05
C SER A 135 20.21 -4.09 -0.25
N LYS A 136 19.31 -3.96 0.74
CA LYS A 136 18.66 -5.13 1.38
C LYS A 136 17.72 -5.86 0.41
N LEU A 137 17.48 -5.31 -0.78
CA LEU A 137 16.58 -5.85 -1.79
C LEU A 137 17.25 -6.97 -2.59
N LYS A 138 16.55 -8.09 -2.74
CA LYS A 138 17.02 -9.30 -3.44
C LYS A 138 16.37 -9.49 -4.81
N ALA A 139 15.31 -8.75 -5.13
CA ALA A 139 14.62 -8.87 -6.41
C ALA A 139 15.53 -8.50 -7.58
N ARG A 140 15.31 -9.18 -8.71
CA ARG A 140 16.07 -8.97 -9.94
C ARG A 140 15.96 -7.52 -10.40
N ARG A 141 17.10 -6.90 -10.68
CA ARG A 141 17.17 -5.57 -11.29
C ARG A 141 16.90 -5.64 -12.79
N VAL A 142 16.11 -4.69 -13.26
CA VAL A 142 15.75 -4.54 -14.66
C VAL A 142 16.19 -3.17 -15.08
N GLU A 143 17.24 -3.12 -15.90
CA GLU A 143 17.71 -1.87 -16.50
C GLU A 143 16.74 -1.43 -17.61
N VAL A 144 16.46 -0.14 -17.64
CA VAL A 144 15.75 0.55 -18.71
C VAL A 144 16.75 1.51 -19.32
N ALA A 145 16.92 1.47 -20.64
CA ALA A 145 17.94 2.31 -21.27
C ALA A 145 17.54 3.79 -21.14
N SER A 146 18.51 4.70 -21.02
CA SER A 146 18.24 6.13 -20.78
C SER A 146 17.44 6.83 -21.89
N LEU A 147 17.39 6.24 -23.08
CA LEU A 147 16.62 6.73 -24.24
C LEU A 147 15.30 5.97 -24.45
N GLU A 148 15.03 4.93 -23.66
CA GLU A 148 13.80 4.14 -23.72
C GLU A 148 12.70 4.87 -22.94
N ASP A 149 11.48 4.92 -23.49
CA ASP A 149 10.33 5.40 -22.73
C ASP A 149 9.99 4.33 -21.69
N GLU A 150 10.14 4.67 -20.40
CA GLU A 150 9.93 3.73 -19.31
C GLU A 150 8.52 3.12 -19.32
N GLN A 151 7.49 3.90 -19.67
CA GLN A 151 6.10 3.43 -19.64
C GLN A 151 5.85 2.42 -20.75
N GLU A 152 6.33 2.71 -21.95
CA GLU A 152 6.25 1.77 -23.08
C GLU A 152 7.08 0.51 -22.79
N ALA A 153 8.28 0.66 -22.20
CA ALA A 153 9.11 -0.48 -21.79
C ALA A 153 8.40 -1.41 -20.80
N PHE A 154 7.71 -0.85 -19.81
CA PHE A 154 6.96 -1.65 -18.83
C PHE A 154 5.72 -2.30 -19.46
N PHE A 155 5.05 -1.61 -20.37
CA PHE A 155 3.91 -2.16 -21.10
C PHE A 155 4.34 -3.32 -22.01
N ASP A 156 5.35 -3.12 -22.85
CA ASP A 156 5.87 -4.11 -23.81
C ASP A 156 6.44 -5.36 -23.13
N ARG A 157 7.09 -5.19 -21.97
CA ARG A 157 7.56 -6.32 -21.14
C ARG A 157 6.42 -7.01 -20.38
N GLY A 158 5.19 -6.51 -20.53
CA GLY A 158 4.01 -7.04 -19.90
C GLY A 158 4.11 -7.00 -18.38
N PHE A 159 4.51 -5.86 -17.80
CA PHE A 159 4.51 -5.60 -16.35
C PHE A 159 3.30 -4.81 -15.87
N THR A 160 2.53 -4.22 -16.79
CA THR A 160 1.36 -3.41 -16.47
C THR A 160 0.06 -4.11 -16.81
N ASP A 161 -1.01 -3.65 -16.19
CA ASP A 161 -2.41 -4.01 -16.44
C ASP A 161 -3.02 -3.23 -17.62
N GLY A 162 -2.17 -2.64 -18.48
CA GLY A 162 -2.58 -1.73 -19.55
C GLY A 162 -2.66 -0.26 -19.13
N LEU A 163 -2.52 0.03 -17.83
CA LEU A 163 -2.38 1.40 -17.32
C LEU A 163 -0.91 1.71 -17.03
N PRO A 164 -0.49 2.99 -17.07
CA PRO A 164 0.82 3.40 -16.60
C PRO A 164 1.09 2.96 -15.15
N ILE A 165 2.35 2.71 -14.84
CA ILE A 165 2.80 2.35 -13.49
C ILE A 165 3.78 3.38 -12.94
N VAL A 166 3.93 3.41 -11.62
CA VAL A 166 5.06 4.12 -11.01
C VAL A 166 6.29 3.22 -11.07
N PRO A 167 7.41 3.65 -11.69
CA PRO A 167 8.62 2.83 -11.75
C PRO A 167 9.08 2.43 -10.33
N PRO A 168 9.21 1.13 -10.01
CA PRO A 168 9.59 0.67 -8.68
C PRO A 168 11.10 0.75 -8.48
N THR A 169 11.62 1.98 -8.47
CA THR A 169 13.03 2.24 -8.16
C THR A 169 13.35 1.79 -6.75
N GLU A 170 14.62 1.49 -6.48
CA GLU A 170 15.05 1.03 -5.17
C GLU A 170 14.62 1.95 -4.03
N ALA A 171 14.77 3.27 -4.23
CA ALA A 171 14.36 4.26 -3.23
C ALA A 171 12.87 4.19 -2.92
N ARG A 172 12.04 4.01 -3.93
CA ARG A 172 10.58 3.91 -3.75
C ARG A 172 10.19 2.61 -3.08
N VAL A 173 10.89 1.50 -3.37
CA VAL A 173 10.64 0.20 -2.73
C VAL A 173 11.07 0.22 -1.26
N LEU A 174 12.24 0.79 -0.95
CA LEU A 174 12.68 0.96 0.45
C LEU A 174 11.71 1.85 1.24
N ALA A 175 11.29 2.99 0.67
CA ALA A 175 10.30 3.85 1.30
C ALA A 175 8.94 3.14 1.47
N MET A 176 8.53 2.30 0.50
CA MET A 176 7.32 1.49 0.62
C MET A 176 7.41 0.49 1.79
N LEU A 177 8.58 -0.12 1.99
CA LEU A 177 8.83 -1.08 3.05
C LEU A 177 8.79 -0.45 4.46
N GLU A 178 8.91 0.87 4.60
CA GLU A 178 8.69 1.56 5.88
C GLU A 178 7.24 1.45 6.39
N GLY A 179 6.31 1.06 5.50
CA GLY A 179 4.91 0.82 5.84
C GLY A 179 4.63 -0.47 6.63
N THR A 180 5.64 -1.33 6.83
CA THR A 180 5.51 -2.62 7.52
C THR A 180 6.70 -2.87 8.44
N THR A 181 6.49 -3.67 9.49
CA THR A 181 7.57 -4.15 10.36
C THR A 181 8.16 -5.48 9.91
N ARG A 182 7.53 -6.14 8.92
CA ARG A 182 7.94 -7.44 8.39
C ARG A 182 9.24 -7.34 7.61
N SER A 183 10.03 -8.41 7.63
CA SER A 183 11.31 -8.44 6.90
C SER A 183 11.05 -8.44 5.38
N PRO A 184 11.82 -7.70 4.56
CA PRO A 184 11.65 -7.68 3.10
C PRO A 184 11.76 -9.08 2.44
N ASP A 185 12.51 -10.00 3.05
CA ASP A 185 12.68 -11.37 2.57
C ASP A 185 11.72 -12.38 3.18
N GLU A 186 10.84 -11.95 4.09
CA GLU A 186 9.78 -12.78 4.63
C GLU A 186 8.83 -13.20 3.51
N MET A 187 8.45 -14.48 3.51
CA MET A 187 7.53 -15.05 2.54
C MET A 187 6.10 -14.73 2.92
N VAL A 188 5.38 -14.05 2.03
CA VAL A 188 3.97 -13.70 2.19
C VAL A 188 3.09 -14.84 1.70
N ALA A 189 3.35 -15.34 0.48
CA ALA A 189 2.57 -16.41 -0.13
C ALA A 189 3.34 -17.14 -1.23
N ILE A 190 2.80 -18.29 -1.64
CA ILE A 190 3.09 -18.90 -2.94
C ILE A 190 1.95 -18.51 -3.87
N VAL A 191 2.24 -17.64 -4.85
CA VAL A 191 1.18 -17.00 -5.66
C VAL A 191 0.88 -17.87 -6.88
N PRO A 192 -0.34 -18.40 -7.02
CA PRO A 192 -0.74 -19.12 -8.22
C PRO A 192 -1.05 -18.13 -9.37
N PRO A 193 -1.12 -18.60 -10.63
CA PRO A 193 -0.95 -19.97 -11.11
C PRO A 193 0.48 -20.52 -11.17
N ASP A 194 1.50 -19.68 -11.29
CA ASP A 194 2.91 -20.12 -11.44
C ASP A 194 3.49 -20.77 -10.18
N LEU A 195 2.76 -20.70 -9.05
CA LEU A 195 3.20 -21.14 -7.73
C LEU A 195 4.53 -20.50 -7.35
N ALA A 196 4.68 -19.22 -7.67
CA ALA A 196 5.89 -18.47 -7.46
C ALA A 196 5.96 -17.94 -6.02
N PRO A 197 7.11 -18.05 -5.33
CA PRO A 197 7.29 -17.46 -4.01
C PRO A 197 7.22 -15.92 -4.10
N CYS A 198 6.30 -15.33 -3.34
CA CYS A 198 6.16 -13.89 -3.16
C CYS A 198 6.60 -13.44 -1.76
N SER A 199 7.70 -12.68 -1.69
CA SER A 199 8.17 -12.04 -0.45
C SER A 199 7.52 -10.68 -0.24
N VAL A 200 7.69 -10.12 0.97
CA VAL A 200 7.26 -8.74 1.31
C VAL A 200 7.84 -7.73 0.31
N GLU A 201 9.11 -7.86 -0.06
CA GLU A 201 9.75 -7.03 -1.09
C GLU A 201 9.00 -7.09 -2.43
N LYS A 202 8.61 -8.28 -2.90
CA LYS A 202 7.88 -8.41 -4.17
C LYS A 202 6.48 -7.79 -4.11
N VAL A 203 5.81 -7.87 -2.95
CA VAL A 203 4.54 -7.16 -2.74
C VAL A 203 4.78 -5.65 -2.75
N ALA A 204 5.82 -5.16 -2.07
CA ALA A 204 6.17 -3.74 -2.04
C ALA A 204 6.48 -3.18 -3.45
N ILE A 205 7.21 -3.93 -4.29
CA ILE A 205 7.46 -3.57 -5.69
C ILE A 205 6.14 -3.35 -6.44
N ASN A 206 5.21 -4.31 -6.36
CA ASN A 206 3.92 -4.20 -7.05
C ASN A 206 3.01 -3.12 -6.44
N ALA A 207 3.09 -2.89 -5.14
CA ALA A 207 2.40 -1.78 -4.48
C ALA A 207 2.93 -0.42 -4.97
N VAL A 208 4.24 -0.26 -5.13
CA VAL A 208 4.82 0.93 -5.78
C VAL A 208 4.28 1.06 -7.18
N MET A 209 4.35 0.00 -8.01
CA MET A 209 3.85 0.01 -9.39
C MET A 209 2.38 0.46 -9.48
N ALA A 210 1.53 -0.02 -8.57
CA ALA A 210 0.12 0.38 -8.49
C ALA A 210 -0.08 1.85 -8.10
N GLY A 211 0.92 2.49 -7.50
CA GLY A 211 0.85 3.84 -6.96
C GLY A 211 0.40 3.90 -5.50
N CYS A 212 0.53 2.82 -4.73
CA CYS A 212 0.25 2.84 -3.30
C CYS A 212 1.15 3.85 -2.54
N LYS A 213 0.76 4.17 -1.32
CA LYS A 213 1.65 4.78 -0.32
C LYS A 213 2.09 3.73 0.71
N PRO A 214 3.19 3.95 1.47
CA PRO A 214 3.67 2.98 2.46
C PRO A 214 2.58 2.55 3.45
N GLU A 215 1.77 3.48 3.94
CA GLU A 215 0.70 3.18 4.92
C GLU A 215 -0.41 2.27 4.37
N TYR A 216 -0.42 1.96 3.07
CA TYR A 216 -1.36 1.02 2.43
C TYR A 216 -0.80 -0.41 2.39
N LEU A 217 0.52 -0.57 2.52
CA LEU A 217 1.22 -1.85 2.32
C LEU A 217 0.70 -2.98 3.24
N PRO A 218 0.39 -2.75 4.54
CA PRO A 218 -0.16 -3.80 5.39
C PRO A 218 -1.44 -4.42 4.82
N ILE A 219 -2.33 -3.60 4.25
CA ILE A 219 -3.58 -4.08 3.63
C ILE A 219 -3.28 -4.96 2.41
N VAL A 220 -2.30 -4.55 1.59
CA VAL A 220 -1.91 -5.32 0.40
C VAL A 220 -1.27 -6.65 0.79
N LEU A 221 -0.42 -6.67 1.82
CA LEU A 221 0.18 -7.90 2.34
C LEU A 221 -0.88 -8.89 2.82
N THR A 222 -1.78 -8.45 3.71
CA THR A 222 -2.88 -9.29 4.20
C THR A 222 -3.80 -9.74 3.07
N ALA A 223 -4.05 -8.90 2.07
CA ALA A 223 -4.86 -9.28 0.92
C ALA A 223 -4.18 -10.34 0.02
N VAL A 224 -2.87 -10.27 -0.18
CA VAL A 224 -2.11 -11.29 -0.92
C VAL A 224 -2.15 -12.62 -0.18
N GLU A 225 -1.95 -12.62 1.15
CA GLU A 225 -2.06 -13.82 1.99
C GLU A 225 -3.45 -14.44 1.89
N ALA A 226 -4.50 -13.63 2.06
CA ALA A 226 -5.88 -14.08 2.00
C ALA A 226 -6.26 -14.59 0.60
N ALA A 227 -5.76 -13.97 -0.48
CA ALA A 227 -6.09 -14.39 -1.84
C ALA A 227 -5.46 -15.75 -2.20
N CYS A 228 -4.26 -16.03 -1.69
CA CYS A 228 -3.48 -17.21 -2.05
C CYS A 228 -3.76 -18.43 -1.16
N THR A 229 -4.85 -18.44 -0.39
CA THR A 229 -5.26 -19.62 0.37
C THR A 229 -6.14 -20.56 -0.46
N ASP A 230 -6.27 -21.81 -0.02
CA ASP A 230 -7.15 -22.79 -0.67
C ASP A 230 -8.63 -22.40 -0.50
N GLU A 231 -9.00 -21.70 0.56
CA GLU A 231 -10.38 -21.28 0.81
C GLU A 231 -10.82 -20.12 -0.11
N PHE A 232 -9.97 -19.12 -0.34
CA PHE A 232 -10.28 -18.07 -1.32
C PHE A 232 -9.99 -18.51 -2.75
N ASN A 233 -8.98 -19.36 -2.96
CA ASN A 233 -8.67 -19.99 -4.24
C ASN A 233 -8.57 -18.99 -5.41
N ILE A 234 -7.61 -18.06 -5.35
CA ILE A 234 -7.40 -17.10 -6.45
C ILE A 234 -7.09 -17.79 -7.79
N HIS A 235 -6.48 -18.98 -7.78
CA HIS A 235 -6.26 -19.76 -9.01
C HIS A 235 -7.59 -20.09 -9.71
N GLY A 236 -8.55 -20.66 -8.98
CA GLY A 236 -9.87 -20.98 -9.52
C GLY A 236 -10.61 -19.73 -10.01
N LEU A 237 -10.51 -18.64 -9.26
CA LEU A 237 -11.12 -17.36 -9.64
C LEU A 237 -10.51 -16.74 -10.90
N LEU A 238 -9.24 -17.00 -11.21
CA LEU A 238 -8.61 -16.60 -12.48
C LEU A 238 -9.01 -17.54 -13.63
N ALA A 239 -9.03 -18.85 -13.35
CA ALA A 239 -9.31 -19.88 -14.35
C ALA A 239 -10.80 -19.92 -14.76
N THR A 240 -11.68 -19.24 -14.02
CA THR A 240 -13.10 -19.13 -14.36
C THR A 240 -13.33 -18.36 -15.66
N THR A 241 -14.35 -18.78 -16.42
CA THR A 241 -14.82 -18.04 -17.59
C THR A 241 -15.84 -16.95 -17.24
N MET A 242 -16.23 -16.85 -15.97
CA MET A 242 -17.11 -15.80 -15.44
C MET A 242 -16.36 -14.47 -15.27
N SER A 243 -17.09 -13.37 -15.32
CA SER A 243 -16.57 -12.01 -15.16
C SER A 243 -16.27 -11.64 -13.70
N ALA A 244 -15.54 -12.47 -12.97
CA ALA A 244 -15.24 -12.27 -11.55
C ALA A 244 -13.77 -11.93 -11.27
N GLY A 245 -13.52 -11.30 -10.13
CA GLY A 245 -12.21 -10.98 -9.57
C GLY A 245 -12.29 -10.66 -8.07
N PRO A 246 -11.16 -10.45 -7.39
CA PRO A 246 -11.15 -10.13 -5.97
C PRO A 246 -11.75 -8.73 -5.72
N VAL A 247 -12.75 -8.68 -4.83
CA VAL A 247 -13.33 -7.46 -4.29
C VAL A 247 -12.91 -7.34 -2.82
N LEU A 248 -12.32 -6.21 -2.46
CA LEU A 248 -11.81 -5.95 -1.11
C LEU A 248 -12.74 -4.97 -0.39
N VAL A 249 -13.19 -5.34 0.81
CA VAL A 249 -13.92 -4.46 1.73
C VAL A 249 -13.06 -4.26 2.96
N VAL A 250 -12.66 -3.02 3.22
CA VAL A 250 -11.83 -2.67 4.38
C VAL A 250 -12.73 -2.19 5.52
N ASN A 251 -12.41 -2.62 6.73
CA ASN A 251 -13.04 -2.27 8.00
C ASN A 251 -12.01 -1.74 9.01
N GLY A 252 -12.50 -1.02 10.03
CA GLY A 252 -11.69 -0.50 11.12
C GLY A 252 -11.13 0.92 10.93
N PRO A 253 -10.47 1.46 11.97
CA PRO A 253 -9.93 2.82 11.97
C PRO A 253 -8.90 3.12 10.87
N ILE A 254 -8.22 2.10 10.32
CA ILE A 254 -7.22 2.25 9.24
C ILE A 254 -7.78 3.01 8.05
N ARG A 255 -9.05 2.81 7.73
CA ARG A 255 -9.73 3.47 6.60
C ARG A 255 -9.66 4.98 6.73
N LYS A 256 -9.88 5.51 7.92
CA LYS A 256 -9.77 6.94 8.21
C LYS A 256 -8.31 7.38 8.23
N ARG A 257 -7.41 6.60 8.85
CA ARG A 257 -5.98 6.93 8.93
C ARG A 257 -5.34 7.08 7.55
N ILE A 258 -5.70 6.23 6.60
CA ILE A 258 -5.12 6.23 5.24
C ILE A 258 -5.99 7.02 4.24
N GLY A 259 -7.11 7.58 4.68
CA GLY A 259 -8.01 8.40 3.88
C GLY A 259 -8.78 7.63 2.81
N MET A 260 -9.18 6.37 3.05
CA MET A 260 -10.08 5.63 2.17
C MET A 260 -11.45 6.31 2.07
N ASN A 261 -12.06 6.22 0.90
CA ASN A 261 -13.42 6.70 0.66
C ASN A 261 -14.43 5.58 0.89
N SER A 262 -15.41 5.83 1.76
CA SER A 262 -16.63 5.01 1.93
C SER A 262 -17.90 5.73 1.45
N GLY A 263 -17.78 6.99 0.98
CA GLY A 263 -18.89 7.89 0.72
C GLY A 263 -19.28 8.02 -0.75
N LYS A 264 -19.48 9.26 -1.21
CA LYS A 264 -19.87 9.55 -2.60
C LYS A 264 -18.85 8.94 -3.58
N ASN A 265 -19.35 8.40 -4.70
CA ASN A 265 -18.53 7.76 -5.72
C ASN A 265 -17.64 6.62 -5.18
N VAL A 266 -18.10 5.85 -4.17
CA VAL A 266 -17.30 4.82 -3.48
C VAL A 266 -16.63 3.79 -4.40
N PHE A 267 -17.29 3.42 -5.50
CA PHE A 267 -16.74 2.48 -6.50
C PHE A 267 -16.02 3.16 -7.67
N GLY A 268 -15.98 4.49 -7.69
CA GLY A 268 -15.44 5.26 -8.79
C GLY A 268 -14.05 5.84 -8.49
N GLN A 269 -13.60 6.68 -9.42
CA GLN A 269 -12.32 7.36 -9.36
C GLN A 269 -12.24 8.44 -8.26
N GLY A 270 -11.01 8.87 -7.96
CA GLY A 270 -10.74 10.08 -7.16
C GLY A 270 -10.15 9.82 -5.77
N ASN A 271 -10.17 8.58 -5.29
CA ASN A 271 -9.50 8.20 -4.05
C ASN A 271 -8.31 7.26 -4.33
N ARG A 272 -7.11 7.68 -3.90
CA ARG A 272 -5.87 6.93 -4.16
C ARG A 272 -5.86 5.56 -3.46
N ALA A 273 -6.26 5.48 -2.19
CA ALA A 273 -6.25 4.22 -1.45
C ALA A 273 -7.21 3.19 -2.09
N ASN A 274 -8.47 3.57 -2.35
CA ASN A 274 -9.45 2.71 -3.02
C ASN A 274 -8.95 2.22 -4.39
N SER A 275 -8.33 3.11 -5.18
CA SER A 275 -7.88 2.80 -6.54
C SER A 275 -6.63 1.92 -6.59
N THR A 276 -5.74 2.04 -5.60
CA THR A 276 -4.40 1.45 -5.68
C THR A 276 -4.24 0.16 -4.87
N ILE A 277 -4.98 -0.04 -3.77
CA ILE A 277 -4.87 -1.27 -2.96
C ILE A 277 -5.34 -2.50 -3.75
N GLY A 278 -6.54 -2.46 -4.34
CA GLY A 278 -7.05 -3.56 -5.17
C GLY A 278 -6.19 -3.78 -6.42
N ARG A 279 -5.66 -2.71 -7.01
CA ARG A 279 -4.75 -2.78 -8.14
C ARG A 279 -3.41 -3.41 -7.78
N ALA A 280 -2.86 -3.11 -6.60
CA ALA A 280 -1.62 -3.71 -6.12
C ALA A 280 -1.76 -5.23 -5.95
N LEU A 281 -2.87 -5.71 -5.39
CA LEU A 281 -3.17 -7.15 -5.33
C LEU A 281 -3.18 -7.76 -6.74
N GLN A 282 -3.86 -7.13 -7.69
CA GLN A 282 -3.93 -7.63 -9.07
C GLN A 282 -2.57 -7.62 -9.76
N LEU A 283 -1.73 -6.60 -9.53
CA LEU A 283 -0.36 -6.60 -10.06
C LEU A 283 0.50 -7.70 -9.44
N VAL A 284 0.33 -8.03 -8.14
CA VAL A 284 1.02 -9.21 -7.54
C VAL A 284 0.58 -10.49 -8.22
N ILE A 285 -0.73 -10.73 -8.35
CA ILE A 285 -1.30 -11.91 -9.02
C ILE A 285 -0.79 -12.02 -10.45
N ARG A 286 -0.73 -10.89 -11.17
CA ARG A 286 -0.31 -10.82 -12.57
C ARG A 286 1.20 -11.00 -12.75
N ASN A 287 2.01 -10.26 -12.00
CA ASN A 287 3.46 -10.15 -12.21
C ASN A 287 4.25 -11.23 -11.48
N VAL A 288 3.75 -11.72 -10.34
CA VAL A 288 4.37 -12.82 -9.58
C VAL A 288 3.68 -14.13 -9.90
N GLY A 289 2.35 -14.15 -9.90
CA GLY A 289 1.58 -15.37 -10.15
C GLY A 289 1.43 -15.75 -11.62
N GLY A 290 1.58 -14.82 -12.56
CA GLY A 290 1.37 -15.07 -13.99
C GLY A 290 -0.10 -15.02 -14.44
N GLY A 291 -1.01 -14.47 -13.62
CA GLY A 291 -2.45 -14.40 -13.89
C GLY A 291 -2.87 -13.39 -14.97
N ARG A 292 -2.33 -13.49 -16.19
CA ARG A 292 -2.59 -12.54 -17.30
C ARG A 292 -3.86 -12.89 -18.10
N PRO A 293 -4.63 -11.88 -18.58
CA PRO A 293 -5.74 -12.06 -19.53
C PRO A 293 -5.34 -12.81 -20.81
N GLY A 294 -6.17 -13.77 -21.24
CA GLY A 294 -5.94 -14.57 -22.46
C GLY A 294 -4.95 -15.72 -22.27
N GLU A 295 -4.17 -15.69 -21.20
CA GLU A 295 -3.28 -16.77 -20.76
C GLU A 295 -3.97 -17.60 -19.67
N VAL A 296 -3.78 -17.28 -18.39
CA VAL A 296 -4.38 -18.02 -17.28
C VAL A 296 -5.69 -17.41 -16.82
N ASP A 297 -5.87 -16.10 -16.95
CA ASP A 297 -7.18 -15.50 -16.77
C ASP A 297 -8.07 -15.83 -17.98
N ARG A 298 -9.13 -16.60 -17.72
CA ARG A 298 -10.03 -17.18 -18.74
C ARG A 298 -11.39 -16.49 -18.81
N ALA A 299 -11.57 -15.34 -18.17
CA ALA A 299 -12.85 -14.64 -18.18
C ALA A 299 -13.33 -14.37 -19.62
N THR A 300 -14.59 -14.71 -19.92
CA THR A 300 -15.18 -14.57 -21.26
C THR A 300 -15.32 -13.09 -21.65
N LEU A 301 -15.70 -12.25 -20.68
CA LEU A 301 -15.91 -10.81 -20.87
C LEU A 301 -15.07 -9.95 -19.91
N GLY A 302 -14.70 -10.48 -18.74
CA GLY A 302 -14.08 -9.70 -17.66
C GLY A 302 -15.04 -8.67 -17.03
N ASN A 303 -14.51 -7.83 -16.14
CA ASN A 303 -15.22 -6.67 -15.60
C ASN A 303 -14.20 -5.56 -15.22
N PRO A 304 -14.59 -4.27 -15.19
CA PRO A 304 -13.66 -3.18 -14.87
C PRO A 304 -12.98 -3.30 -13.49
N GLY A 305 -13.63 -3.93 -12.51
CA GLY A 305 -13.08 -4.21 -11.19
C GLY A 305 -11.91 -5.19 -11.19
N LYS A 306 -11.65 -5.90 -12.30
CA LYS A 306 -10.44 -6.72 -12.45
C LYS A 306 -9.14 -5.89 -12.55
N VAL A 307 -9.22 -4.59 -12.83
CA VAL A 307 -8.07 -3.67 -12.65
C VAL A 307 -7.75 -3.50 -11.17
N GLY A 308 -8.79 -3.44 -10.33
CA GLY A 308 -8.69 -3.32 -8.88
C GLY A 308 -10.04 -2.87 -8.30
N PHE A 309 -10.54 -3.60 -7.31
CA PHE A 309 -11.81 -3.28 -6.66
C PHE A 309 -11.64 -3.34 -5.14
N CYS A 310 -11.41 -2.17 -4.52
CA CYS A 310 -11.22 -2.03 -3.08
C CYS A 310 -11.97 -0.81 -2.56
N PHE A 311 -12.74 -0.97 -1.50
CA PHE A 311 -13.46 0.13 -0.87
C PHE A 311 -13.59 -0.04 0.65
N ALA A 312 -13.88 1.06 1.33
CA ALA A 312 -14.13 1.08 2.76
C ALA A 312 -15.64 0.99 3.03
N GLU A 313 -16.03 0.24 4.06
CA GLU A 313 -17.37 0.42 4.66
C GLU A 313 -17.45 1.79 5.39
N ASP A 314 -18.64 2.36 5.50
CA ASP A 314 -18.95 3.50 6.36
C ASP A 314 -19.53 2.97 7.67
N GLU A 315 -18.66 2.73 8.67
CA GLU A 315 -19.09 2.17 9.96
C GLU A 315 -19.82 3.20 10.81
N GLU A 316 -19.42 4.47 10.74
CA GLU A 316 -20.00 5.51 11.59
C GLU A 316 -21.38 5.97 11.10
N GLY A 317 -21.64 5.92 9.79
CA GLY A 317 -22.96 6.18 9.22
C GLY A 317 -23.89 4.97 9.20
N SER A 318 -23.37 3.77 9.46
CA SER A 318 -24.12 2.50 9.41
C SER A 318 -25.11 2.38 10.57
N PRO A 319 -26.33 1.88 10.33
CA PRO A 319 -27.24 1.47 11.41
C PRO A 319 -26.87 0.12 12.05
N TRP A 320 -25.89 -0.59 11.47
CA TRP A 320 -25.47 -1.93 11.89
C TRP A 320 -24.01 -1.94 12.33
N THR A 321 -23.62 -3.00 13.05
CA THR A 321 -22.21 -3.29 13.32
C THR A 321 -21.42 -3.49 12.02
N PRO A 322 -20.09 -3.28 12.02
CA PRO A 322 -19.25 -3.47 10.85
C PRO A 322 -19.40 -4.86 10.21
N LEU A 323 -19.23 -4.98 8.89
CA LEU A 323 -19.20 -6.25 8.16
C LEU A 323 -18.24 -7.26 8.82
N SER A 324 -17.09 -6.79 9.29
CA SER A 324 -16.07 -7.63 9.94
C SER A 324 -16.61 -8.40 11.14
N THR A 325 -17.60 -7.88 11.87
CA THR A 325 -18.21 -8.58 13.01
C THR A 325 -18.99 -9.81 12.58
N SER A 326 -19.55 -9.81 11.35
CA SER A 326 -20.20 -11.00 10.77
C SER A 326 -19.21 -12.13 10.45
N PHE A 327 -17.91 -11.85 10.47
CA PHE A 327 -16.83 -12.83 10.33
C PHE A 327 -16.16 -13.17 11.68
N GLY A 328 -16.71 -12.71 12.80
CA GLY A 328 -16.21 -13.02 14.15
C GLY A 328 -15.12 -12.08 14.66
N HIS A 329 -14.82 -10.98 13.97
CA HIS A 329 -13.87 -9.97 14.45
C HIS A 329 -14.55 -8.97 15.39
N GLU A 330 -13.78 -8.41 16.33
CA GLU A 330 -14.27 -7.32 17.17
C GLU A 330 -14.41 -6.01 16.38
N ALA A 331 -15.40 -5.19 16.74
CA ALA A 331 -15.55 -3.86 16.15
C ALA A 331 -14.35 -2.97 16.54
N GLY A 332 -13.84 -2.21 15.57
CA GLY A 332 -12.65 -1.36 15.77
C GLY A 332 -11.32 -2.05 15.43
N VAL A 333 -11.32 -3.35 15.10
CA VAL A 333 -10.16 -4.04 14.54
C VAL A 333 -10.03 -3.73 13.05
N ASP A 334 -8.80 -3.45 12.61
CA ASP A 334 -8.49 -3.22 11.21
C ASP A 334 -8.53 -4.56 10.46
N THR A 335 -9.45 -4.68 9.49
CA THR A 335 -9.64 -5.94 8.74
C THR A 335 -9.84 -5.66 7.26
N VAL A 336 -9.54 -6.67 6.44
CA VAL A 336 -9.85 -6.69 5.01
C VAL A 336 -10.59 -7.98 4.69
N MET A 337 -11.77 -7.83 4.08
CA MET A 337 -12.56 -8.93 3.55
C MET A 337 -12.34 -9.06 2.05
N LEU A 338 -12.10 -10.27 1.58
CA LEU A 338 -12.01 -10.62 0.17
C LEU A 338 -13.28 -11.36 -0.24
N PHE A 339 -13.86 -10.93 -1.36
CA PHE A 339 -15.04 -11.53 -1.97
C PHE A 339 -14.78 -11.80 -3.46
N PRO A 340 -15.08 -13.01 -3.96
CA PRO A 340 -14.92 -13.35 -5.37
C PRO A 340 -16.10 -12.76 -6.18
N GLY A 341 -15.98 -11.53 -6.68
CA GLY A 341 -17.12 -10.76 -7.19
C GLY A 341 -17.02 -10.24 -8.62
N GLU A 342 -18.17 -9.94 -9.21
CA GLU A 342 -18.32 -9.21 -10.47
C GLU A 342 -18.40 -7.68 -10.26
N GLY A 343 -18.67 -6.92 -11.32
CA GLY A 343 -18.95 -5.49 -11.21
C GLY A 343 -20.26 -5.17 -10.46
N PRO A 344 -20.36 -3.99 -9.82
CA PRO A 344 -21.56 -3.59 -9.09
C PRO A 344 -22.75 -3.35 -10.04
N ARG A 345 -23.96 -3.69 -9.58
CA ARG A 345 -25.22 -3.39 -10.26
C ARG A 345 -26.09 -2.51 -9.37
N THR A 346 -26.46 -1.34 -9.88
CA THR A 346 -27.27 -0.36 -9.15
C THR A 346 -28.69 -0.87 -8.92
N ILE A 347 -29.21 -0.60 -7.72
CA ILE A 347 -30.60 -0.76 -7.33
C ILE A 347 -31.17 0.63 -7.09
N VAL A 348 -32.39 0.88 -7.57
CA VAL A 348 -33.10 2.14 -7.35
C VAL A 348 -34.45 1.86 -6.69
N ASP A 349 -34.75 2.59 -5.62
CA ASP A 349 -36.10 2.71 -5.10
C ASP A 349 -36.29 4.11 -4.50
N GLN A 350 -36.92 4.99 -5.27
CA GLN A 350 -37.13 6.39 -4.86
C GLN A 350 -38.31 6.55 -3.87
N LEU A 351 -39.12 5.51 -3.66
CA LEU A 351 -40.44 5.62 -3.04
C LEU A 351 -40.56 4.88 -1.72
N ALA A 352 -39.83 3.77 -1.51
CA ALA A 352 -39.89 3.04 -0.27
C ALA A 352 -39.52 3.94 0.93
N ARG A 353 -40.35 3.88 1.98
CA ARG A 353 -40.12 4.58 3.26
C ARG A 353 -40.22 3.65 4.46
N GLU A 354 -40.61 2.40 4.22
CA GLU A 354 -40.64 1.32 5.21
C GLU A 354 -39.66 0.23 4.78
N PRO A 355 -39.10 -0.55 5.73
CA PRO A 355 -38.14 -1.62 5.44
C PRO A 355 -38.67 -2.65 4.43
N GLU A 356 -39.90 -3.13 4.59
CA GLU A 356 -40.41 -4.27 3.83
C GLU A 356 -40.51 -3.99 2.32
N PRO A 357 -41.09 -2.86 1.86
CA PRO A 357 -41.04 -2.50 0.44
C PRO A 357 -39.61 -2.39 -0.10
N LEU A 358 -38.68 -1.79 0.65
CA LEU A 358 -37.30 -1.64 0.21
C LEU A 358 -36.58 -2.98 0.09
N VAL A 359 -36.83 -3.91 1.02
CA VAL A 359 -36.30 -5.26 0.96
C VAL A 359 -36.83 -6.02 -0.25
N GLN A 360 -38.07 -5.78 -0.68
CA GLN A 360 -38.58 -6.34 -1.93
C GLN A 360 -37.82 -5.82 -3.16
N ALA A 361 -37.48 -4.52 -3.19
CA ALA A 361 -36.67 -3.95 -4.27
C ALA A 361 -35.25 -4.56 -4.30
N PHE A 362 -34.62 -4.73 -3.14
CA PHE A 362 -33.33 -5.44 -3.02
C PHE A 362 -33.44 -6.88 -3.50
N ALA A 363 -34.45 -7.60 -3.05
CA ALA A 363 -34.68 -8.99 -3.43
C ALA A 363 -34.91 -9.15 -4.93
N ALA A 364 -35.65 -8.24 -5.58
CA ALA A 364 -35.84 -8.26 -7.03
C ALA A 364 -34.50 -8.16 -7.79
N ALA A 365 -33.61 -7.27 -7.38
CA ALA A 365 -32.27 -7.16 -7.95
C ALA A 365 -31.40 -8.41 -7.66
N MET A 366 -31.44 -8.93 -6.43
CA MET A 366 -30.66 -10.09 -6.00
C MET A 366 -31.11 -11.38 -6.73
N LYS A 367 -32.42 -11.58 -6.92
CA LYS A 367 -32.98 -12.74 -7.64
C LYS A 367 -32.50 -12.82 -9.08
N THR A 368 -32.24 -11.68 -9.72
CA THR A 368 -31.77 -11.59 -11.12
C THR A 368 -30.24 -11.61 -11.26
N MET A 369 -29.50 -11.94 -10.19
CA MET A 369 -28.07 -12.22 -10.29
C MET A 369 -27.76 -13.37 -11.23
N LEU A 370 -26.83 -13.10 -12.17
CA LEU A 370 -26.47 -13.93 -13.32
C LEU A 370 -27.69 -14.23 -14.20
N THR A 371 -28.48 -15.20 -13.77
CA THR A 371 -29.84 -15.46 -14.26
C THR A 371 -30.72 -15.85 -13.07
N PRO A 372 -32.05 -15.68 -13.16
CA PRO A 372 -32.96 -16.11 -12.09
C PRO A 372 -32.81 -17.57 -11.67
N LYS A 373 -32.31 -18.43 -12.58
CA LYS A 373 -32.15 -19.87 -12.34
C LYS A 373 -30.86 -20.25 -11.60
N MET A 374 -29.90 -19.33 -11.49
CA MET A 374 -28.66 -19.56 -10.75
C MET A 374 -28.91 -19.41 -9.25
N VAL A 375 -29.02 -20.51 -8.53
CA VAL A 375 -29.35 -20.53 -7.09
C VAL A 375 -28.34 -21.40 -6.32
N LEU A 376 -28.22 -21.18 -5.00
CA LEU A 376 -27.42 -21.94 -4.04
C LEU A 376 -25.90 -21.89 -4.22
N ALA A 377 -25.40 -21.69 -5.44
CA ALA A 377 -23.97 -21.72 -5.74
C ALA A 377 -23.28 -20.36 -5.58
N PHE A 378 -24.01 -19.25 -5.46
CA PHE A 378 -23.45 -17.90 -5.56
C PHE A 378 -23.79 -17.08 -4.33
N ASP A 379 -22.83 -16.29 -3.87
CA ASP A 379 -23.00 -15.32 -2.79
C ASP A 379 -23.18 -13.90 -3.35
N VAL A 380 -23.50 -12.94 -2.48
CA VAL A 380 -23.72 -11.54 -2.86
C VAL A 380 -23.25 -10.58 -1.79
N ILE A 381 -22.63 -9.47 -2.21
CA ILE A 381 -22.56 -8.27 -1.36
C ILE A 381 -23.74 -7.37 -1.71
N LEU A 382 -24.58 -7.06 -0.73
CA LEU A 382 -25.56 -5.98 -0.80
C LEU A 382 -24.96 -4.72 -0.17
N VAL A 383 -24.65 -3.73 -1.00
CA VAL A 383 -24.18 -2.42 -0.54
C VAL A 383 -25.37 -1.48 -0.35
N VAL A 384 -25.64 -1.10 0.90
CA VAL A 384 -26.75 -0.23 1.27
C VAL A 384 -26.24 1.19 1.50
N SER A 385 -26.75 2.14 0.73
CA SER A 385 -26.36 3.55 0.86
C SER A 385 -27.07 4.26 2.02
N PRO A 386 -26.57 5.43 2.46
CA PRO A 386 -27.10 6.11 3.64
C PRO A 386 -28.59 6.46 3.60
N GLU A 387 -29.15 6.79 2.43
CA GLU A 387 -30.59 7.11 2.33
C GLU A 387 -31.47 5.86 2.48
N HIS A 388 -31.05 4.72 1.93
CA HIS A 388 -31.73 3.46 2.12
C HIS A 388 -31.50 2.89 3.53
N SER A 389 -30.30 3.01 4.09
CA SER A 389 -29.98 2.52 5.43
C SER A 389 -30.76 3.28 6.52
N ARG A 390 -31.07 4.56 6.28
CA ARG A 390 -31.90 5.39 7.17
C ARG A 390 -33.28 4.79 7.43
N ILE A 391 -33.91 4.17 6.44
CA ILE A 391 -35.22 3.51 6.59
C ILE A 391 -35.12 2.38 7.63
N PHE A 392 -34.08 1.55 7.56
CA PHE A 392 -33.83 0.49 8.54
C PHE A 392 -33.49 1.03 9.92
N ARG A 393 -32.70 2.12 9.99
CA ARG A 393 -32.37 2.81 11.24
C ARG A 393 -33.62 3.31 11.96
N GLU A 394 -34.49 4.01 11.24
CA GLU A 394 -35.73 4.60 11.78
C GLU A 394 -36.70 3.51 12.25
N ALA A 395 -36.73 2.37 11.56
CA ALA A 395 -37.52 1.21 11.95
C ALA A 395 -36.85 0.31 13.02
N GLY A 396 -35.61 0.60 13.42
CA GLY A 396 -34.88 -0.19 14.42
C GLY A 396 -34.46 -1.59 13.96
N TRP A 397 -34.34 -1.83 12.66
CA TRP A 397 -33.95 -3.14 12.12
C TRP A 397 -32.46 -3.44 12.35
N SER A 398 -32.20 -4.57 13.01
CA SER A 398 -30.85 -5.13 13.10
C SER A 398 -30.39 -5.68 11.73
N ARG A 399 -29.10 -6.03 11.64
CA ARG A 399 -28.53 -6.69 10.46
C ARG A 399 -29.18 -8.05 10.27
N GLU A 400 -29.44 -8.75 11.37
CA GLU A 400 -30.06 -10.06 11.44
C GLU A 400 -31.51 -10.02 10.94
N ASP A 401 -32.27 -8.97 11.29
CA ASP A 401 -33.64 -8.77 10.78
C ASP A 401 -33.64 -8.60 9.26
N LEU A 402 -32.73 -7.77 8.74
CA LEU A 402 -32.58 -7.56 7.29
C LEU A 402 -32.16 -8.86 6.58
N LEU A 403 -31.18 -9.59 7.11
CA LEU A 403 -30.74 -10.87 6.55
C LEU A 403 -31.87 -11.91 6.56
N ALA A 404 -32.58 -12.06 7.69
CA ALA A 404 -33.68 -12.99 7.82
C ALA A 404 -34.78 -12.68 6.79
N LYS A 405 -35.14 -11.40 6.65
CA LYS A 405 -36.14 -10.99 5.65
C LYS A 405 -35.66 -11.22 4.23
N LEU A 406 -34.41 -10.88 3.91
CA LEU A 406 -33.83 -11.13 2.58
C LEU A 406 -33.86 -12.61 2.23
N HIS A 407 -33.48 -13.51 3.16
CA HIS A 407 -33.57 -14.95 2.93
C HIS A 407 -35.01 -15.42 2.68
N GLU A 408 -35.98 -14.92 3.44
CA GLU A 408 -37.40 -15.21 3.23
C GLU A 408 -37.86 -14.77 1.84
N VAL A 409 -37.64 -13.51 1.47
CA VAL A 409 -38.17 -12.94 0.23
C VAL A 409 -37.36 -13.35 -1.01
N THR A 410 -36.16 -13.91 -0.84
CA THR A 410 -35.33 -14.47 -1.93
C THR A 410 -35.53 -15.96 -2.17
N LEU A 411 -36.50 -16.61 -1.52
CA LEU A 411 -36.97 -17.93 -1.93
C LEU A 411 -37.51 -17.90 -3.37
N MET A 412 -37.14 -18.93 -4.13
CA MET A 412 -37.48 -19.10 -5.55
C MET A 412 -38.39 -20.32 -5.71
N ASN A 413 -39.42 -20.22 -6.54
CA ASN A 413 -40.26 -21.36 -6.85
C ASN A 413 -39.51 -22.32 -7.80
N GLY A 414 -39.39 -23.59 -7.41
CA GLY A 414 -38.77 -24.64 -8.21
C GLY A 414 -39.41 -24.77 -9.59
N ASP A 415 -40.71 -24.48 -9.74
CA ASP A 415 -41.40 -24.46 -11.03
C ASP A 415 -40.76 -23.49 -12.04
N ASP A 416 -40.19 -22.38 -11.56
CA ASP A 416 -39.51 -21.37 -12.36
C ASP A 416 -38.03 -21.71 -12.59
N LEU A 417 -37.45 -22.60 -11.80
CA LEU A 417 -36.02 -22.94 -11.82
C LEU A 417 -35.68 -24.13 -12.70
N VAL A 418 -36.63 -25.04 -12.94
CA VAL A 418 -36.39 -26.23 -13.78
C VAL A 418 -36.01 -25.85 -15.22
N ARG A 419 -35.23 -26.73 -15.87
CA ARG A 419 -34.80 -26.55 -17.27
C ARG A 419 -35.99 -26.34 -18.19
N GLY A 420 -35.88 -25.36 -19.09
CA GLY A 420 -36.93 -25.00 -20.05
C GLY A 420 -38.04 -24.10 -19.49
N ALA A 421 -38.21 -23.98 -18.16
CA ALA A 421 -39.23 -23.09 -17.61
C ALA A 421 -38.94 -21.62 -17.96
N GLY A 422 -39.99 -20.88 -18.32
CA GLY A 422 -39.86 -19.51 -18.85
C GLY A 422 -39.18 -19.42 -20.22
N GLY A 423 -39.04 -20.53 -20.95
CA GLY A 423 -38.34 -20.57 -22.25
C GLY A 423 -36.81 -20.52 -22.14
N ILE A 424 -36.27 -20.63 -20.93
CA ILE A 424 -34.82 -20.62 -20.68
C ILE A 424 -34.34 -22.07 -20.61
N ALA A 425 -33.43 -22.46 -21.50
CA ALA A 425 -32.95 -23.84 -21.61
C ALA A 425 -32.27 -24.37 -20.34
N ASP A 426 -31.49 -23.52 -19.67
CA ASP A 426 -30.77 -23.86 -18.44
C ASP A 426 -31.72 -23.97 -17.24
N GLY A 427 -31.25 -24.54 -16.13
CA GLY A 427 -32.00 -24.69 -14.89
C GLY A 427 -31.67 -25.96 -14.09
N LEU A 428 -32.39 -26.10 -12.98
CA LEU A 428 -32.30 -27.26 -12.10
C LEU A 428 -33.03 -28.49 -12.68
N PRO A 429 -32.73 -29.71 -12.19
CA PRO A 429 -33.46 -30.92 -12.57
C PRO A 429 -34.94 -30.86 -12.17
N GLU A 430 -35.79 -31.58 -12.91
CA GLU A 430 -37.26 -31.61 -12.70
C GLU A 430 -37.69 -31.97 -11.27
N ALA A 431 -36.85 -32.70 -10.53
CA ALA A 431 -37.11 -33.09 -9.14
C ALA A 431 -37.35 -31.91 -8.18
N VAL A 432 -36.90 -30.70 -8.51
CA VAL A 432 -37.12 -29.50 -7.67
C VAL A 432 -38.49 -28.85 -7.88
N ARG A 433 -39.29 -29.32 -8.84
CA ARG A 433 -40.62 -28.77 -9.13
C ARG A 433 -41.52 -28.76 -7.88
N GLY A 434 -42.30 -27.70 -7.69
CA GLY A 434 -43.17 -27.51 -6.54
C GLY A 434 -42.46 -27.24 -5.21
N GLN A 435 -41.13 -27.18 -5.18
CA GLN A 435 -40.35 -26.85 -3.99
C GLN A 435 -40.05 -25.35 -3.90
N GLN A 436 -39.75 -24.87 -2.69
CA GLN A 436 -39.16 -23.54 -2.49
C GLN A 436 -37.66 -23.70 -2.34
N ILE A 437 -36.89 -23.07 -3.22
CA ILE A 437 -35.44 -23.18 -3.28
C ILE A 437 -34.81 -21.86 -2.85
N PRO A 438 -33.89 -21.84 -1.87
CA PRO A 438 -33.17 -20.62 -1.52
C PRO A 438 -32.32 -20.10 -2.68
N LYS A 439 -32.39 -18.80 -2.98
CA LYS A 439 -31.45 -18.16 -3.93
C LYS A 439 -30.02 -18.20 -3.40
N PHE A 440 -29.84 -17.89 -2.11
CA PHE A 440 -28.55 -17.87 -1.41
C PHE A 440 -28.55 -18.90 -0.28
N LYS A 441 -27.41 -19.56 -0.06
CA LYS A 441 -27.21 -20.41 1.14
C LYS A 441 -27.16 -19.52 2.40
N PRO A 442 -27.41 -20.07 3.60
CA PRO A 442 -27.12 -19.36 4.84
C PRO A 442 -25.67 -18.83 4.84
N GLY A 443 -25.49 -17.55 5.18
CA GLY A 443 -24.19 -16.87 5.13
C GLY A 443 -23.77 -16.32 3.76
N GLY A 444 -24.53 -16.60 2.68
CA GLY A 444 -24.21 -16.14 1.32
C GLY A 444 -24.63 -14.70 0.98
N ILE A 445 -25.10 -13.93 1.97
CA ILE A 445 -25.46 -12.52 1.82
C ILE A 445 -24.61 -11.69 2.77
N HIS A 446 -23.77 -10.81 2.22
CA HIS A 446 -22.94 -9.88 2.97
C HIS A 446 -23.50 -8.47 2.82
N ILE A 447 -23.89 -7.84 3.93
CA ILE A 447 -24.41 -6.46 3.92
C ILE A 447 -23.25 -5.50 4.21
N VAL A 448 -23.09 -4.46 3.38
CA VAL A 448 -22.07 -3.44 3.57
C VAL A 448 -22.71 -2.07 3.50
N HIS A 449 -22.43 -1.20 4.46
CA HIS A 449 -22.91 0.17 4.41
C HIS A 449 -21.90 1.07 3.71
N ALA A 450 -22.24 1.65 2.56
CA ALA A 450 -21.35 2.59 1.87
C ALA A 450 -22.11 3.42 0.82
N GLY A 451 -21.55 4.56 0.43
CA GLY A 451 -22.06 5.39 -0.65
C GLY A 451 -22.38 6.82 -0.24
N GLY A 452 -22.87 7.60 -1.22
CA GLY A 452 -23.27 8.99 -0.98
C GLY A 452 -24.65 9.09 -0.32
N GLY A 453 -24.83 10.07 0.56
CA GLY A 453 -26.13 10.34 1.22
C GLY A 453 -27.18 11.02 0.35
N ALA A 454 -27.20 10.78 -0.97
CA ALA A 454 -28.22 11.32 -1.87
C ALA A 454 -28.46 10.38 -3.04
N GLY A 455 -29.72 10.27 -3.48
CA GLY A 455 -30.12 9.59 -4.72
C GLY A 455 -30.93 8.31 -4.55
N LEU A 456 -31.18 7.80 -3.33
CA LEU A 456 -31.95 6.56 -3.08
C LEU A 456 -31.53 5.41 -4.02
N PHE A 457 -30.22 5.16 -4.05
CA PHE A 457 -29.58 4.10 -4.81
C PHE A 457 -28.81 3.17 -3.87
N SER A 458 -28.92 1.87 -4.07
CA SER A 458 -28.03 0.86 -3.46
C SER A 458 -27.32 0.08 -4.58
N ALA A 459 -26.51 -0.92 -4.25
CA ALA A 459 -25.94 -1.81 -5.24
C ALA A 459 -25.87 -3.24 -4.74
N ILE A 460 -25.86 -4.19 -5.67
CA ILE A 460 -25.36 -5.54 -5.41
C ILE A 460 -24.06 -5.77 -6.15
N ILE A 461 -23.17 -6.55 -5.56
CA ILE A 461 -21.97 -7.11 -6.18
C ILE A 461 -22.17 -8.63 -6.24
N PRO A 462 -22.47 -9.17 -7.43
CA PRO A 462 -22.58 -10.62 -7.63
C PRO A 462 -21.33 -11.39 -7.30
N GLY A 463 -21.48 -12.54 -6.66
CA GLY A 463 -20.38 -13.46 -6.37
C GLY A 463 -20.19 -14.53 -7.44
N TRP A 464 -19.00 -15.13 -7.44
CA TRP A 464 -18.70 -16.39 -8.12
C TRP A 464 -19.17 -17.60 -7.28
N ALA A 465 -18.92 -18.81 -7.79
CA ALA A 465 -19.26 -20.06 -7.12
C ALA A 465 -18.64 -20.13 -5.72
N ASN A 466 -19.43 -20.53 -4.72
CA ASN A 466 -19.04 -20.60 -3.30
C ASN A 466 -18.57 -21.99 -2.86
N GLY A 467 -17.81 -22.03 -1.75
CA GLY A 467 -17.37 -23.26 -1.08
C GLY A 467 -16.41 -24.11 -1.93
N GLU A 468 -16.50 -25.43 -1.78
CA GLU A 468 -15.60 -26.40 -2.47
C GLU A 468 -15.64 -26.31 -4.00
N LEU A 469 -16.70 -25.75 -4.58
CA LEU A 469 -16.84 -25.56 -6.02
C LEU A 469 -16.14 -24.29 -6.54
N GLY A 470 -15.73 -23.37 -5.66
CA GLY A 470 -15.12 -22.10 -6.07
C GLY A 470 -14.33 -21.43 -4.96
N SER A 471 -14.81 -20.28 -4.50
CA SER A 471 -14.13 -19.40 -3.53
C SER A 471 -15.06 -19.06 -2.37
N ALA A 472 -14.54 -19.07 -1.14
CA ALA A 472 -15.22 -18.54 0.02
C ALA A 472 -14.83 -17.08 0.26
N ALA A 473 -15.78 -16.27 0.73
CA ALA A 473 -15.46 -14.95 1.25
C ALA A 473 -14.68 -15.09 2.58
N LEU A 474 -13.57 -14.35 2.72
CA LEU A 474 -12.71 -14.42 3.90
C LEU A 474 -12.50 -13.03 4.46
N CYS A 475 -12.43 -12.89 5.78
CA CYS A 475 -12.07 -11.64 6.45
C CYS A 475 -10.86 -11.88 7.36
N ARG A 476 -9.79 -11.10 7.17
CA ARG A 476 -8.55 -11.21 7.92
C ARG A 476 -8.24 -9.89 8.62
N GLU A 477 -7.67 -9.99 9.81
CA GLU A 477 -7.08 -8.87 10.51
C GLU A 477 -5.84 -8.37 9.77
N ILE A 478 -5.69 -7.05 9.68
CA ILE A 478 -4.56 -6.41 9.04
C ILE A 478 -3.45 -6.28 10.07
N THR A 479 -2.31 -6.94 9.81
CA THR A 479 -1.13 -6.90 10.68
C THR A 479 -0.01 -6.10 10.00
N SER A 480 0.76 -5.37 10.80
CA SER A 480 1.79 -4.41 10.34
C SER A 480 3.18 -5.00 10.22
#